data_AF-A0A6A1Q089-F1
#
_entry.id   AF-A0A6A1Q089-F1
#
_cell.length_a   1.000
_cell.length_b   1.000
_cell.length_c   1.000
_cell.angle_alpha   90.00
_cell.angle_beta   90.00
_cell.angle_gamma   90.00
#
_symmetry.space_group_name_H-M   'P 1'
#
loop_
_entity.id
_entity.type
_entity.pdbx_description
1 polymer ?
#
loop_
_entity_poly.entity_id
_entity_poly.type
_entity_poly.pdbx_seq_one_letter_code
_entity_poly.pdbx_strand_id
1 'polypeptide(L)'
;MSGTEEAILSGRDSHPAGGNSVLCFGQVRVFFSYLEGMRLSEKGMGKPLVEHHHIHYQYTAEEYQAIQNALRQRLGPEYISSRMAGGGQKVCYIEGHRVINLANEMFGYNGWAHSITQQNVDFVDFNNGKFSVGVCAFVRVQLKDGSYHEDVGYGVSEGLKSKALSLEKARKEAVTDGLKRALRSFGNALGNCILDKDYLRSLNKLPHQVCQKWGNGMCGVKVELMMLLCHE
;
A
#
# COMPACT_ATOMS: atom_id res chain seq x y z
N MET A 1 -39.94 -1.58 -47.10
CA MET A 1 -39.03 -2.00 -48.20
C MET A 1 -37.69 -1.34 -47.87
N SER A 2 -36.76 -2.07 -47.24
CA SER A 2 -35.70 -2.85 -47.90
C SER A 2 -34.71 -1.95 -48.67
N GLY A 3 -33.42 -1.87 -48.37
CA GLY A 3 -32.58 -2.60 -47.40
C GLY A 3 -31.29 -3.11 -48.07
N THR A 4 -30.25 -3.43 -47.27
CA THR A 4 -29.00 -4.18 -47.66
C THR A 4 -28.10 -3.50 -48.74
N GLU A 5 -26.77 -3.61 -48.77
CA GLU A 5 -25.78 -4.29 -47.89
C GLU A 5 -24.36 -3.63 -47.99
N GLU A 6 -23.30 -4.38 -47.64
CA GLU A 6 -21.85 -4.04 -47.53
C GLU A 6 -21.19 -3.47 -48.83
N ALA A 7 -19.92 -3.06 -48.96
CA ALA A 7 -18.63 -3.39 -48.30
C ALA A 7 -17.52 -2.33 -48.71
N ILE A 8 -16.24 -2.27 -48.28
CA ILE A 8 -15.43 -2.96 -47.25
C ILE A 8 -14.14 -2.12 -46.88
N LEU A 9 -13.48 -2.47 -45.77
CA LEU A 9 -12.09 -2.16 -45.29
C LEU A 9 -11.26 -0.95 -45.80
N SER A 10 -10.90 -0.05 -44.86
CA SER A 10 -9.50 0.14 -44.38
C SER A 10 -9.50 0.96 -43.06
N GLY A 11 -8.55 0.85 -42.13
CA GLY A 11 -7.36 -0.02 -42.09
C GLY A 11 -6.24 0.54 -41.21
N ARG A 12 -6.53 0.84 -39.92
CA ARG A 12 -5.53 1.32 -38.94
C ARG A 12 -5.81 0.81 -37.53
N ASP A 13 -5.20 -0.31 -37.18
CA ASP A 13 -5.12 -0.79 -35.81
C ASP A 13 -4.26 0.13 -34.94
N SER A 14 -4.77 0.48 -33.77
CA SER A 14 -4.05 1.23 -32.73
C SER A 14 -4.17 0.50 -31.40
N HIS A 15 -3.40 -0.59 -31.25
CA HIS A 15 -3.32 -1.34 -30.01
C HIS A 15 -2.98 -0.41 -28.83
N PRO A 16 -3.79 -0.37 -27.75
CA PRO A 16 -3.30 0.14 -26.48
C PRO A 16 -2.22 -0.81 -25.97
N ALA A 17 -1.02 -0.29 -25.71
CA ALA A 17 0.12 -1.11 -25.29
C ALA A 17 -0.20 -1.92 -24.03
N GLY A 18 0.25 -3.18 -24.00
CA GLY A 18 0.00 -4.08 -22.89
C GLY A 18 0.49 -3.50 -21.56
N GLY A 19 -0.42 -3.37 -20.60
CA GLY A 19 -0.06 -2.97 -19.25
C GLY A 19 0.78 -4.06 -18.59
N ASN A 20 2.08 -3.81 -18.43
CA ASN A 20 2.98 -4.72 -17.73
C ASN A 20 2.47 -4.97 -16.31
N SER A 21 1.90 -6.16 -16.10
CA SER A 21 1.48 -6.65 -14.79
C SER A 21 2.72 -7.01 -13.95
N VAL A 22 3.35 -5.98 -13.38
CA VAL A 22 4.39 -6.14 -12.36
C VAL A 22 3.74 -6.76 -11.12
N LEU A 23 3.66 -8.09 -11.11
CA LEU A 23 3.24 -8.90 -9.99
C LEU A 23 4.28 -8.77 -8.86
N CYS A 24 4.09 -7.77 -8.00
CA CYS A 24 4.88 -7.65 -6.78
C CYS A 24 4.78 -8.97 -5.99
N PHE A 25 5.95 -9.53 -5.66
CA PHE A 25 6.14 -10.94 -5.25
C PHE A 25 5.40 -11.36 -3.95
N GLY A 26 4.71 -10.44 -3.27
CA GLY A 26 3.87 -10.70 -2.11
C GLY A 26 2.43 -11.14 -2.41
N GLN A 27 1.89 -10.94 -3.63
CA GLN A 27 0.48 -11.27 -3.92
C GLN A 27 0.17 -12.77 -3.87
N VAL A 28 1.17 -13.64 -4.04
CA VAL A 28 1.00 -15.10 -4.09
C VAL A 28 0.52 -15.69 -2.76
N ARG A 29 1.01 -15.16 -1.62
CA ARG A 29 0.60 -15.66 -0.29
C ARG A 29 -0.86 -15.41 0.04
N VAL A 30 -1.42 -14.27 -0.38
CA VAL A 30 -2.81 -13.89 -0.10
C VAL A 30 -3.80 -14.84 -0.79
N PHE A 31 -3.46 -15.34 -1.99
CA PHE A 31 -4.34 -16.22 -2.76
C PHE A 31 -4.44 -17.63 -2.15
N PHE A 32 -3.37 -18.13 -1.52
CA PHE A 32 -3.35 -19.45 -0.88
C PHE A 32 -4.30 -19.52 0.32
N SER A 33 -4.18 -18.56 1.26
CA SER A 33 -5.02 -18.53 2.47
C SER A 33 -6.51 -18.38 2.17
N TYR A 34 -6.87 -17.72 1.05
CA TYR A 34 -8.27 -17.58 0.65
C TYR A 34 -8.88 -18.89 0.11
N LEU A 35 -8.08 -19.72 -0.58
CA LEU A 35 -8.52 -21.04 -1.06
C LEU A 35 -8.58 -22.09 0.06
N GLU A 36 -7.67 -22.04 1.03
CA GLU A 36 -7.72 -22.90 2.22
C GLU A 36 -8.92 -22.54 3.12
N GLY A 37 -9.18 -21.24 3.32
CA GLY A 37 -10.30 -20.75 4.12
C GLY A 37 -11.68 -21.22 3.62
N MET A 38 -11.87 -21.37 2.30
CA MET A 38 -13.14 -21.85 1.74
C MET A 38 -13.31 -23.38 1.79
N ARG A 39 -12.28 -24.16 2.14
CA ARG A 39 -12.33 -25.64 2.11
C ARG A 39 -12.49 -26.31 3.49
N LEU A 40 -12.49 -25.53 4.57
CA LEU A 40 -12.48 -26.03 5.96
C LEU A 40 -13.81 -25.83 6.71
N SER A 41 -14.91 -25.53 6.00
CA SER A 41 -16.23 -25.34 6.63
C SER A 41 -16.92 -26.64 7.07
N GLU A 42 -16.40 -27.82 6.73
CA GLU A 42 -17.00 -29.12 7.06
C GLU A 42 -15.97 -30.15 7.58
N LYS A 43 -15.61 -30.05 8.86
CA LYS A 43 -15.53 -31.18 9.83
C LYS A 43 -14.98 -30.71 11.18
N GLY A 44 -15.69 -31.06 12.26
CA GLY A 44 -15.22 -30.84 13.62
C GLY A 44 -14.19 -31.90 14.02
N MET A 45 -12.95 -31.48 14.26
CA MET A 45 -11.96 -32.22 15.04
C MET A 45 -11.32 -31.23 16.03
N GLY A 46 -11.00 -31.72 17.24
CA GLY A 46 -10.46 -30.88 18.31
C GLY A 46 -9.13 -30.22 17.91
N LYS A 47 -9.06 -28.89 18.00
CA LYS A 47 -7.80 -28.16 17.83
C LYS A 47 -6.87 -28.49 19.00
N PRO A 48 -5.63 -28.94 18.76
CA PRO A 48 -4.62 -28.97 19.81
C PRO A 48 -4.36 -27.52 20.28
N LEU A 49 -4.39 -27.29 21.58
CA LEU A 49 -3.95 -26.02 22.17
C LEU A 49 -2.42 -25.97 22.14
N VAL A 50 -1.86 -25.64 20.98
CA VAL A 50 -0.46 -25.23 20.86
C VAL A 50 -0.36 -23.85 21.49
N GLU A 51 0.10 -23.78 22.74
CA GLU A 51 0.54 -22.53 23.36
C GLU A 51 1.80 -22.05 22.63
N HIS A 52 1.58 -21.30 21.55
CA HIS A 52 2.62 -20.56 20.85
C HIS A 52 3.21 -19.51 21.79
N HIS A 53 4.20 -19.93 22.59
CA HIS A 53 5.12 -19.05 23.29
C HIS A 53 5.74 -18.10 22.26
N HIS A 54 5.17 -16.90 22.16
CA HIS A 54 5.70 -15.86 21.27
C HIS A 54 7.00 -15.36 21.91
N ILE A 55 8.13 -15.82 21.37
CA ILE A 55 9.45 -15.28 21.68
C ILE A 55 9.49 -13.88 21.07
N HIS A 56 9.00 -12.90 21.82
CA HIS A 56 9.05 -11.49 21.47
C HIS A 56 10.49 -11.01 21.59
N TYR A 57 11.09 -10.66 20.45
CA TYR A 57 12.47 -10.19 20.36
C TYR A 57 12.50 -8.74 20.84
N GLN A 58 12.86 -8.54 22.11
CA GLN A 58 13.08 -7.21 22.68
C GLN A 58 14.16 -6.45 21.88
N TYR A 59 13.93 -5.17 21.67
CA TYR A 59 14.92 -4.26 21.09
C TYR A 59 16.08 -4.05 22.07
N THR A 60 17.32 -3.94 21.57
CA THR A 60 18.44 -3.48 22.40
C THR A 60 18.30 -1.98 22.67
N ALA A 61 19.01 -1.44 23.66
CA ALA A 61 18.95 0.00 23.97
C ALA A 61 19.42 0.86 22.77
N GLU A 62 20.43 0.38 22.06
CA GLU A 62 21.02 1.02 20.88
C GLU A 62 20.05 0.98 19.69
N GLU A 63 19.46 -0.19 19.41
CA GLU A 63 18.50 -0.37 18.33
C GLU A 63 17.22 0.44 18.57
N TYR A 64 16.69 0.40 19.80
CA TYR A 64 15.56 1.24 20.23
C TYR A 64 15.87 2.73 20.04
N GLN A 65 17.02 3.19 20.50
CA GLN A 65 17.38 4.61 20.42
C GLN A 65 17.64 5.07 18.98
N ALA A 66 18.19 4.21 18.12
CA ALA A 66 18.37 4.48 16.70
C ALA A 66 17.02 4.60 15.98
N ILE A 67 16.13 3.61 16.14
CA ILE A 67 14.77 3.60 15.56
C ILE A 67 13.96 4.80 16.05
N GLN A 68 13.98 5.09 17.36
CA GLN A 68 13.27 6.22 17.96
C GLN A 68 13.78 7.59 17.48
N ASN A 69 15.05 7.69 17.06
CA ASN A 69 15.58 8.89 16.42
C ASN A 69 15.22 8.96 14.93
N ALA A 70 15.27 7.84 14.21
CA ALA A 70 14.91 7.78 12.79
C ALA A 70 13.41 8.06 12.56
N LEU A 71 12.51 7.48 13.36
CA LEU A 71 11.06 7.66 13.27
C LEU A 71 10.60 9.12 13.42
N ARG A 72 11.39 9.97 14.10
CA ARG A 72 11.12 11.41 14.25
C ARG A 72 11.31 12.20 12.95
N GLN A 73 12.16 11.72 12.04
CA GLN A 73 12.53 12.44 10.82
C GLN A 73 11.35 12.63 9.87
N ARG A 74 11.30 13.78 9.21
CA ARG A 74 10.28 14.09 8.19
C ARG A 74 10.80 13.68 6.83
N LEU A 75 9.96 13.03 6.02
CA LEU A 75 10.32 12.59 4.67
C LEU A 75 10.65 13.79 3.75
N GLY A 76 11.58 13.61 2.81
CA GLY A 76 11.82 14.61 1.77
C GLY A 76 10.76 14.60 0.66
N PRO A 77 10.74 15.65 -0.20
CA PRO A 77 9.74 15.79 -1.27
C PRO A 77 9.74 14.60 -2.25
N GLU A 78 10.87 13.92 -2.43
CA GLU A 78 11.04 12.76 -3.30
C GLU A 78 10.12 11.59 -2.95
N TYR A 79 9.69 11.46 -1.68
CA TYR A 79 8.73 10.44 -1.22
C TYR A 79 7.26 10.83 -1.46
N ILE A 80 6.95 12.11 -1.63
CA ILE A 80 5.58 12.65 -1.58
C ILE A 80 4.98 12.82 -2.97
N SER A 81 4.04 11.93 -3.31
CA SER A 81 3.19 12.06 -4.50
C SER A 81 1.97 12.92 -4.21
N SER A 82 1.28 13.39 -5.24
CA SER A 82 0.04 14.19 -5.07
C SER A 82 -0.94 14.03 -6.23
N ARG A 83 -2.23 14.16 -5.93
CA ARG A 83 -3.35 14.07 -6.88
C ARG A 83 -4.36 15.18 -6.64
N MET A 84 -5.18 15.49 -7.64
CA MET A 84 -6.37 16.31 -7.42
C MET A 84 -7.51 15.44 -6.88
N ALA A 85 -8.24 15.96 -5.89
CA ALA A 85 -9.46 15.38 -5.36
C ALA A 85 -10.71 16.15 -5.86
N GLY A 86 -11.90 15.70 -5.45
CA GLY A 86 -13.14 16.46 -5.65
C GLY A 86 -13.01 17.89 -5.10
N GLY A 87 -13.66 18.85 -5.77
CA GLY A 87 -13.52 20.27 -5.43
C GLY A 87 -12.17 20.90 -5.79
N GLY A 88 -11.32 20.21 -6.56
CA GLY A 88 -10.06 20.77 -7.08
C GLY A 88 -8.91 20.86 -6.06
N GLN A 89 -9.08 20.30 -4.87
CA GLN A 89 -8.04 20.32 -3.83
C GLN A 89 -6.91 19.34 -4.16
N LYS A 90 -5.65 19.79 -4.04
CA LYS A 90 -4.46 18.95 -4.15
C LYS A 90 -4.26 18.16 -2.86
N VAL A 91 -4.29 16.83 -2.95
CA VAL A 91 -4.08 15.90 -1.83
C VAL A 91 -2.73 15.20 -2.01
N CYS A 92 -1.87 15.29 -0.99
CA CYS A 92 -0.58 14.60 -0.93
C CYS A 92 -0.73 13.20 -0.35
N TYR A 93 0.08 12.25 -0.81
CA TYR A 93 0.11 10.87 -0.32
C TYR A 93 1.48 10.23 -0.55
N ILE A 94 1.78 9.16 0.18
CA ILE A 94 2.94 8.30 -0.08
C ILE A 94 2.44 7.03 -0.77
N GLU A 95 3.19 6.55 -1.76
CA GLU A 95 2.87 5.34 -2.51
C GLU A 95 3.20 4.08 -1.70
N GLY A 96 2.34 3.05 -1.79
CA GLY A 96 2.44 1.86 -0.93
C GLY A 96 3.80 1.16 -0.98
N HIS A 97 4.44 1.08 -2.16
CA HIS A 97 5.77 0.49 -2.31
C HIS A 97 6.85 1.23 -1.50
N ARG A 98 6.75 2.55 -1.38
CA ARG A 98 7.69 3.38 -0.62
C ARG A 98 7.53 3.16 0.87
N VAL A 99 6.29 3.07 1.36
CA VAL A 99 6.02 2.80 2.78
C VAL A 99 6.46 1.39 3.19
N ILE A 100 6.35 0.41 2.28
CA ILE A 100 6.90 -0.95 2.48
C ILE A 100 8.43 -0.92 2.55
N ASN A 101 9.11 -0.20 1.65
CA ASN A 101 10.57 -0.08 1.68
C ASN A 101 11.05 0.64 2.96
N LEU A 102 10.43 1.77 3.31
CA LEU A 102 10.73 2.51 4.54
C LEU A 102 10.55 1.64 5.80
N ALA A 103 9.54 0.78 5.85
CA ALA A 103 9.36 -0.18 6.96
C ALA A 103 10.43 -1.28 6.97
N ASN A 104 10.82 -1.80 5.81
CA ASN A 104 11.93 -2.75 5.67
C ASN A 104 13.30 -2.15 6.05
N GLU A 105 13.51 -0.87 5.78
CA GLU A 105 14.73 -0.13 6.14
C GLU A 105 14.74 0.24 7.64
N MET A 106 13.59 0.63 8.19
CA MET A 106 13.44 1.03 9.61
C MET A 106 13.53 -0.14 10.59
N PHE A 107 12.99 -1.31 10.22
CA PHE A 107 12.84 -2.45 11.13
C PHE A 107 13.56 -3.73 10.65
N GLY A 108 14.06 -3.77 9.41
CA GLY A 108 14.48 -5.01 8.76
C GLY A 108 13.29 -5.82 8.23
N TYR A 109 13.52 -6.63 7.19
CA TYR A 109 12.48 -7.42 6.51
C TYR A 109 11.74 -8.43 7.42
N ASN A 110 12.30 -8.73 8.58
CA ASN A 110 11.78 -9.65 9.60
C ASN A 110 11.45 -8.97 10.93
N GLY A 111 11.70 -7.67 11.08
CA GLY A 111 11.40 -6.91 12.31
C GLY A 111 9.98 -6.34 12.38
N TRP A 112 9.25 -6.38 11.26
CA TRP A 112 7.84 -6.00 11.18
C TRP A 112 7.02 -7.01 10.37
N ALA A 113 5.72 -7.08 10.65
CA ALA A 113 4.75 -7.86 9.92
C ALA A 113 3.41 -7.10 9.85
N HIS A 114 2.50 -7.54 8.97
CA HIS A 114 1.12 -7.06 8.96
C HIS A 114 0.12 -8.17 8.63
N SER A 115 -1.11 -8.00 9.09
CA SER A 115 -2.24 -8.89 8.78
C SER A 115 -3.51 -8.08 8.50
N ILE A 116 -4.38 -8.63 7.65
CA ILE A 116 -5.74 -8.13 7.44
C ILE A 116 -6.61 -8.83 8.48
N THR A 117 -7.09 -8.10 9.48
CA THR A 117 -7.90 -8.65 10.58
C THR A 117 -9.37 -8.77 10.17
N GLN A 118 -9.86 -7.82 9.37
CA GLN A 118 -11.18 -7.89 8.73
C GLN A 118 -11.18 -7.10 7.41
N GLN A 119 -11.97 -7.54 6.42
CA GLN A 119 -12.29 -6.75 5.23
C GLN A 119 -13.78 -6.88 4.92
N ASN A 120 -14.51 -5.77 4.94
CA ASN A 120 -15.94 -5.72 4.61
C ASN A 120 -16.18 -4.95 3.30
N VAL A 121 -17.21 -5.36 2.56
CA VAL A 121 -17.71 -4.60 1.41
C VAL A 121 -18.96 -3.88 1.88
N ASP A 122 -18.92 -2.55 1.90
CA ASP A 122 -19.98 -1.75 2.50
C ASP A 122 -21.14 -1.53 1.51
N PHE A 123 -20.81 -1.37 0.22
CA PHE A 123 -21.79 -1.26 -0.87
C PHE A 123 -21.24 -1.72 -2.22
N VAL A 124 -22.13 -2.16 -3.11
CA VAL A 124 -21.84 -2.58 -4.50
C VAL A 124 -23.01 -2.17 -5.39
N ASP A 125 -23.07 -0.89 -5.70
CA ASP A 125 -24.17 -0.29 -6.45
C ASP A 125 -23.95 -0.42 -7.96
N PHE A 126 -25.05 -0.46 -8.73
CA PHE A 126 -25.02 -0.49 -10.19
C PHE A 126 -25.99 0.53 -10.77
N ASN A 127 -25.43 1.65 -11.26
CA ASN A 127 -26.18 2.80 -11.76
C ASN A 127 -25.72 3.15 -13.18
N ASN A 128 -26.66 3.35 -14.11
CA ASN A 128 -26.39 3.77 -15.50
C ASN A 128 -25.30 2.95 -16.22
N GLY A 129 -25.32 1.62 -16.04
CA GLY A 129 -24.36 0.69 -16.66
C GLY A 129 -22.96 0.69 -16.05
N LYS A 130 -22.79 1.27 -14.85
CA LYS A 130 -21.51 1.42 -14.13
C LYS A 130 -21.66 0.98 -12.69
N PHE A 131 -20.58 0.46 -12.11
CA PHE A 131 -20.51 0.08 -10.70
C PHE A 131 -19.90 1.18 -9.83
N SER A 132 -20.41 1.31 -8.61
CA SER A 132 -19.78 2.04 -7.51
C SER A 132 -19.61 1.10 -6.32
N VAL A 133 -18.40 1.03 -5.76
CA VAL A 133 -18.02 0.02 -4.76
C VAL A 133 -17.18 0.66 -3.66
N GLY A 134 -17.59 0.47 -2.41
CA GLY A 134 -16.85 0.84 -1.20
C GLY A 134 -16.44 -0.39 -0.40
N VAL A 135 -15.18 -0.42 0.05
CA VAL A 135 -14.60 -1.51 0.85
C VAL A 135 -13.77 -0.90 1.97
N CYS A 136 -14.01 -1.35 3.21
CA CYS A 136 -13.11 -1.08 4.33
C CYS A 136 -12.25 -2.32 4.64
N ALA A 137 -11.02 -2.09 5.11
CA ALA A 137 -10.13 -3.14 5.58
C ALA A 137 -9.42 -2.70 6.87
N PHE A 138 -9.56 -3.50 7.92
CA PHE A 138 -8.81 -3.36 9.15
C PHE A 138 -7.46 -4.07 8.97
N VAL A 139 -6.37 -3.33 9.18
CA VAL A 139 -5.01 -3.82 8.98
C VAL A 139 -4.20 -3.56 10.23
N ARG A 140 -3.73 -4.65 10.85
CA ARG A 140 -2.83 -4.62 12.00
C ARG A 140 -1.40 -4.76 11.54
N VAL A 141 -0.52 -3.90 12.02
CA VAL A 141 0.93 -3.94 11.84
C VAL A 141 1.56 -4.22 13.20
N GLN A 142 2.50 -5.17 13.26
CA GLN A 142 3.15 -5.61 14.49
C GLN A 142 4.67 -5.67 14.30
N LEU A 143 5.43 -5.26 15.31
CA LEU A 143 6.89 -5.34 15.35
C LEU A 143 7.36 -6.59 16.12
N LYS A 144 8.64 -6.93 16.00
CA LYS A 144 9.27 -8.13 16.58
C LYS A 144 9.17 -8.24 18.11
N ASP A 145 9.06 -7.09 18.80
CA ASP A 145 8.87 -7.00 20.26
C ASP A 145 7.42 -7.27 20.71
N GLY A 146 6.49 -7.40 19.75
CA GLY A 146 5.06 -7.59 19.98
C GLY A 146 4.23 -6.31 19.94
N SER A 147 4.84 -5.13 19.93
CA SER A 147 4.15 -3.84 19.81
C SER A 147 3.40 -3.74 18.48
N TYR A 148 2.23 -3.08 18.47
CA TYR A 148 1.37 -3.07 17.29
C TYR A 148 0.48 -1.83 17.19
N HIS A 149 0.10 -1.51 15.96
CA HIS A 149 -0.93 -0.54 15.63
C HIS A 149 -1.92 -1.14 14.63
N GLU A 150 -3.18 -0.75 14.71
CA GLU A 150 -4.24 -1.17 13.80
C GLU A 150 -5.02 0.07 13.36
N ASP A 151 -5.37 0.12 12.07
CA ASP A 151 -6.15 1.21 11.49
C ASP A 151 -7.03 0.67 10.35
N VAL A 152 -8.07 1.41 10.00
CA VAL A 152 -9.00 1.10 8.91
C VAL A 152 -8.59 1.84 7.64
N GLY A 153 -8.31 1.09 6.59
CA GLY A 153 -8.15 1.60 5.23
C GLY A 153 -9.44 1.58 4.44
N TYR A 154 -9.57 2.50 3.49
CA TYR A 154 -10.74 2.55 2.61
C TYR A 154 -10.34 2.51 1.13
N GLY A 155 -11.09 1.74 0.34
CA GLY A 155 -10.90 1.59 -1.09
C GLY A 155 -12.20 1.83 -1.85
N VAL A 156 -12.13 2.66 -2.90
CA VAL A 156 -13.29 3.11 -3.66
C VAL A 156 -13.08 2.81 -5.14
N SER A 157 -14.08 2.23 -5.81
CA SER A 157 -14.09 2.10 -7.27
C SER A 157 -15.41 2.57 -7.83
N GLU A 158 -15.38 3.59 -8.68
CA GLU A 158 -16.57 4.17 -9.32
C GLU A 158 -16.42 4.19 -10.84
N GLY A 159 -17.55 4.11 -11.53
CA GLY A 159 -17.65 4.41 -12.96
C GLY A 159 -17.21 3.29 -13.92
N LEU A 160 -16.64 2.19 -13.41
CA LEU A 160 -16.25 1.03 -14.21
C LEU A 160 -17.47 0.18 -14.60
N LYS A 161 -17.47 -0.37 -15.83
CA LYS A 161 -18.54 -1.29 -16.29
C LYS A 161 -18.42 -2.72 -15.73
N SER A 162 -17.27 -3.10 -15.18
CA SER A 162 -17.01 -4.46 -14.67
C SER A 162 -17.10 -4.51 -13.14
N LYS A 163 -18.00 -5.34 -12.63
CA LYS A 163 -18.13 -5.63 -11.19
C LYS A 163 -16.85 -6.23 -10.61
N ALA A 164 -16.19 -7.13 -11.36
CA ALA A 164 -14.98 -7.80 -10.93
C ALA A 164 -13.81 -6.82 -10.75
N LEU A 165 -13.53 -5.98 -11.75
CA LEU A 165 -12.47 -4.97 -11.67
C LEU A 165 -12.75 -3.92 -10.59
N SER A 166 -14.03 -3.60 -10.34
CA SER A 166 -14.42 -2.66 -9.30
C SER A 166 -14.15 -3.20 -7.89
N LEU A 167 -14.56 -4.45 -7.64
CA LEU A 167 -14.27 -5.15 -6.39
C LEU A 167 -12.77 -5.38 -6.18
N GLU A 168 -12.04 -5.73 -7.25
CA GLU A 168 -10.59 -5.91 -7.22
C GLU A 168 -9.88 -4.61 -6.83
N LYS A 169 -10.19 -3.48 -7.50
CA LYS A 169 -9.61 -2.17 -7.17
C LYS A 169 -9.91 -1.79 -5.73
N ALA A 170 -11.19 -1.83 -5.32
CA ALA A 170 -11.59 -1.40 -3.99
C ALA A 170 -10.96 -2.28 -2.88
N ARG A 171 -10.94 -3.62 -3.03
CA ARG A 171 -10.29 -4.51 -2.05
C ARG A 171 -8.77 -4.33 -1.96
N LYS A 172 -8.07 -4.14 -3.08
CA LYS A 172 -6.62 -3.89 -3.10
C LYS A 172 -6.27 -2.52 -2.50
N GLU A 173 -7.05 -1.49 -2.83
CA GLU A 173 -6.85 -0.14 -2.32
C GLU A 173 -7.12 -0.04 -0.81
N ALA A 174 -8.19 -0.67 -0.30
CA ALA A 174 -8.52 -0.69 1.12
C ALA A 174 -7.39 -1.27 1.99
N VAL A 175 -6.83 -2.44 1.61
CA VAL A 175 -5.68 -3.04 2.32
C VAL A 175 -4.44 -2.15 2.25
N THR A 176 -4.14 -1.61 1.07
CA THR A 176 -2.97 -0.74 0.87
C THR A 176 -3.10 0.55 1.68
N ASP A 177 -4.31 1.10 1.82
CA ASP A 177 -4.57 2.28 2.63
C ASP A 177 -4.45 1.99 4.13
N GLY A 178 -5.04 0.88 4.60
CA GLY A 178 -4.97 0.45 5.99
C GLY A 178 -3.54 0.20 6.45
N LEU A 179 -2.74 -0.46 5.61
CA LEU A 179 -1.31 -0.68 5.85
C LEU A 179 -0.54 0.65 6.04
N LYS A 180 -0.73 1.63 5.15
CA LYS A 180 -0.12 2.97 5.29
C LYS A 180 -0.60 3.67 6.56
N ARG A 181 -1.88 3.52 6.90
CA ARG A 181 -2.53 4.17 8.05
C ARG A 181 -2.14 3.57 9.40
N ALA A 182 -1.81 2.28 9.45
CA ALA A 182 -1.22 1.65 10.62
C ALA A 182 0.28 1.99 10.75
N LEU A 183 1.04 2.00 9.64
CA LEU A 183 2.49 2.31 9.66
C LEU A 183 2.81 3.75 10.07
N ARG A 184 2.00 4.75 9.68
CA ARG A 184 2.20 6.14 10.14
C ARG A 184 2.21 6.29 11.66
N SER A 185 1.51 5.42 12.41
CA SER A 185 1.34 5.57 13.85
C SER A 185 2.65 5.42 14.63
N PHE A 186 3.63 4.74 14.05
CA PHE A 186 4.98 4.64 14.61
C PHE A 186 5.82 5.92 14.43
N GLY A 187 5.55 6.78 13.43
CA GLY A 187 6.33 8.02 13.28
C GLY A 187 6.22 8.79 11.96
N ASN A 188 6.91 9.93 11.93
CA ASN A 188 7.00 10.83 10.78
C ASN A 188 7.65 10.16 9.56
N ALA A 189 8.71 9.36 9.78
CA ALA A 189 9.44 8.67 8.71
C ALA A 189 8.59 7.59 8.01
N LEU A 190 7.54 7.08 8.68
CA LEU A 190 6.56 6.15 8.10
C LEU A 190 5.27 6.87 7.65
N GLY A 191 5.32 8.20 7.55
CA GLY A 191 4.33 9.02 6.87
C GLY A 191 3.43 9.88 7.75
N ASN A 192 3.60 9.90 9.08
CA ASN A 192 2.76 10.78 9.93
C ASN A 192 2.86 12.27 9.54
N CYS A 193 4.01 12.71 9.05
CA CYS A 193 4.23 14.11 8.68
C CYS A 193 3.32 14.61 7.54
N ILE A 194 2.74 13.74 6.71
CA ILE A 194 1.88 14.17 5.58
C ILE A 194 0.57 14.84 6.02
N LEU A 195 0.21 14.72 7.30
CA LEU A 195 -0.96 15.36 7.91
C LEU A 195 -0.64 16.73 8.52
N ASP A 196 0.65 17.02 8.75
CA ASP A 196 1.10 18.33 9.20
C ASP A 196 1.01 19.33 8.05
N LYS A 197 0.08 20.28 8.19
CA LYS A 197 -0.11 21.37 7.22
C LYS A 197 1.14 22.23 7.06
N ASP A 198 1.99 22.33 8.08
CA ASP A 198 3.16 23.20 8.08
C ASP A 198 4.36 22.53 7.41
N TYR A 199 4.49 21.21 7.57
CA TYR A 199 5.30 20.37 6.69
C TYR A 199 4.88 20.51 5.21
N LEU A 200 3.59 20.38 4.90
CA LEU A 200 3.10 20.56 3.53
C LEU A 200 3.36 22.00 3.02
N ARG A 201 3.24 23.02 3.87
CA ARG A 201 3.61 24.41 3.54
C ARG A 201 5.12 24.59 3.33
N SER A 202 5.99 23.83 4.01
CA SER A 202 7.44 23.87 3.77
C SER A 202 7.85 23.13 2.50
N LEU A 203 7.26 21.97 2.20
CA LEU A 203 7.57 21.22 0.97
C LEU A 203 7.34 22.05 -0.30
N ASN A 204 6.24 22.81 -0.36
CA ASN A 204 5.92 23.66 -1.52
C ASN A 204 6.89 24.86 -1.70
N LYS A 205 7.84 25.09 -0.78
CA LYS A 205 8.92 26.09 -0.91
C LYS A 205 10.23 25.50 -1.41
N LEU A 206 10.38 24.18 -1.43
CA LEU A 206 11.58 23.52 -1.94
C LEU A 206 11.57 23.56 -3.48
N PRO A 207 12.74 23.67 -4.14
CA PRO A 207 12.82 23.58 -5.59
C PRO A 207 12.29 22.21 -6.05
N HIS A 208 11.39 22.22 -7.05
CA HIS A 208 10.77 20.99 -7.54
C HIS A 208 11.81 20.12 -8.25
N GLN A 209 12.29 19.08 -7.55
CA GLN A 209 13.21 18.13 -8.16
C GLN A 209 12.49 17.35 -9.26
N VAL A 210 12.98 17.50 -10.49
CA VAL A 210 12.48 16.77 -11.64
C VAL A 210 12.78 15.29 -11.44
N CYS A 211 11.73 14.47 -11.36
CA CYS A 211 11.88 13.02 -11.31
C CYS A 211 12.64 12.53 -12.54
N GLN A 212 13.91 12.12 -12.35
CA GLN A 212 14.71 11.60 -13.44
C GLN A 212 14.09 10.31 -13.98
N LYS A 213 13.88 10.24 -15.30
CA LYS A 213 13.35 9.04 -15.96
C LYS A 213 14.49 8.05 -16.16
N TRP A 214 14.61 7.11 -15.24
CA TRP A 214 15.61 6.04 -15.31
C TRP A 214 15.27 5.06 -16.45
N GLY A 215 16.13 5.03 -17.47
CA GLY A 215 16.13 3.98 -18.48
C GLY A 215 16.81 2.72 -17.96
N ASN A 216 16.30 1.55 -18.36
CA ASN A 216 16.80 0.19 -18.15
C ASN A 216 18.18 0.05 -17.46
N GLY A 217 18.19 -0.13 -16.13
CA GLY A 217 19.42 -0.46 -15.39
C GLY A 217 19.18 -0.52 -13.88
N MET A 218 19.74 -1.55 -13.23
CA MET A 218 19.65 -1.81 -11.79
C MET A 218 19.96 -0.57 -10.92
N CYS A 219 19.06 -0.20 -10.01
CA CYS A 219 19.33 0.78 -8.96
C CYS A 219 19.59 0.10 -7.60
N GLY A 220 20.86 -0.20 -7.32
CA GLY A 220 21.36 -0.30 -5.95
C GLY A 220 22.17 0.97 -5.66
N VAL A 221 21.69 1.85 -4.78
CA VAL A 221 22.33 3.15 -4.54
C VAL A 221 22.48 3.45 -3.04
N LYS A 222 23.72 3.29 -2.55
CA LYS A 222 24.33 3.88 -1.36
C LYS A 222 23.56 3.85 -0.02
N VAL A 223 23.94 2.89 0.82
CA VAL A 223 23.77 2.93 2.31
C VAL A 223 24.85 3.84 2.96
N GLU A 224 25.36 4.83 2.24
CA GLU A 224 26.66 5.48 2.51
C GLU A 224 26.54 6.82 3.26
N LEU A 225 25.49 7.00 4.06
CA LEU A 225 25.32 8.19 4.92
C LEU A 225 24.94 7.86 6.37
N MET A 226 24.80 6.57 6.73
CA MET A 226 24.38 6.15 8.08
C MET A 226 25.53 5.57 8.94
N MET A 227 26.76 5.53 8.42
CA MET A 227 27.97 5.20 9.20
C MET A 227 28.78 6.42 9.68
N LEU A 228 28.49 7.62 9.17
CA LEU A 228 29.29 8.84 9.42
C LEU A 228 28.88 9.64 10.68
N LEU A 229 28.14 9.03 11.61
CA LEU A 229 27.73 9.65 12.89
C LEU A 229 28.05 8.78 14.12
N CYS A 230 28.93 7.78 13.97
CA CYS A 230 29.41 6.94 15.08
C CYS A 230 30.94 6.98 15.21
N HIS A 231 31.60 8.08 14.78
CA HIS A 231 33.05 8.19 14.87
C HIS A 231 33.59 9.63 15.01
N GLU A 232 33.11 10.35 16.02
CA GLU A 232 33.84 11.42 16.73
C GLU A 232 33.39 11.44 18.20
#